data_AF-A0A356Z602-F1
#
_entry.id   AF-A0A356Z602-F1
#
_cell.length_a   1.000
_cell.length_b   1.000
_cell.length_c   1.000
_cell.angle_alpha   90.00
_cell.angle_beta   90.00
_cell.angle_gamma   90.00
#
_symmetry.space_group_name_H-M   'P 1'
#
loop_
_entity.id
_entity.type
_entity.pdbx_description
1 polymer ?
#
loop_
_entity_poly.entity_id
_entity_poly.type
_entity_poly.pdbx_seq_one_letter_code
_entity_poly.pdbx_strand_id
1 'polypeptide(L)'
;TGESVPVEKKADTVLQHGTTLAEQNNMVFMGTTVTRGRCQGVVATTGMDTVMGEIALLMKETVESMTPLQERLDHLGKVLIVICLAVCTMVALLGIYRGEKIITMFLAGVSLAVAAIPEGLPAVVTVVPALGVQRMSKRNAIIRKLPAVETLGCTTVVCSDKTGTLTQNQMTVKKVTTINKDYLVSGEGYKPEGRLCDPNGRKIEADKDQVLKLILDISLNCNNSTIEKDGNEYSVQGDPTEAALLVLAAKGENSQKLTILREIPFDSDRKMMSTLVKKDGQYLLLVKGAVERVINLSTALPKNNRIVPLRSQERQKILQIQDQWAEEALRVLGFAYRPIKPGDINKPDEELESNLTFLGLAGIKDPPRPEVKDSVSECLGAGIIPVMITGDYPVTARVIASELGISSTSGVVKGSEIDNMSDKVLYERALSDRVFARVTPQHKNRIVKVLQAKNQVVAMTGDGINDAPAVKSADIGIAMGRTGTEVTREASAMVLSDDNFATIIYAVYEGRAIYDNIRKFIRYLLGCNIGEVLVML
;
A
#
# COMPACT_ATOMS: atom_id res chain seq x y z
N THR A 1 8.32 -6.96 6.82
CA THR A 1 8.21 -6.81 5.35
C THR A 1 6.98 -6.03 4.95
N GLY A 2 5.83 -6.23 5.62
CA GLY A 2 4.57 -5.57 5.26
C GLY A 2 3.71 -6.46 4.38
N GLU A 3 4.34 -7.44 3.72
CA GLU A 3 3.67 -8.42 2.90
C GLU A 3 2.98 -9.51 3.73
N SER A 4 1.75 -9.86 3.34
CA SER A 4 0.93 -10.92 3.94
C SER A 4 1.29 -12.33 3.47
N VAL A 5 2.18 -12.45 2.49
CA VAL A 5 2.59 -13.73 1.91
C VAL A 5 3.47 -14.49 2.91
N PRO A 6 3.11 -15.74 3.28
CA PRO A 6 3.95 -16.56 4.16
C PRO A 6 5.33 -16.82 3.57
N VAL A 7 6.36 -16.74 4.41
CA VAL A 7 7.76 -17.01 4.02
C VAL A 7 8.24 -18.27 4.72
N GLU A 8 8.74 -19.22 3.94
CA GLU A 8 9.31 -20.46 4.46
C GLU A 8 10.63 -20.20 5.21
N LYS A 9 10.84 -20.94 6.31
CA LYS A 9 12.05 -20.85 7.13
C LYS A 9 12.87 -22.14 7.08
N LYS A 10 14.16 -22.03 6.78
CA LYS A 10 15.13 -23.13 6.62
C LYS A 10 16.38 -22.87 7.46
N ALA A 11 16.55 -23.65 8.53
CA ALA A 11 17.64 -23.49 9.49
C ALA A 11 19.04 -23.59 8.86
N ASP A 12 19.21 -24.48 7.87
CA ASP A 12 20.50 -24.77 7.25
C ASP A 12 20.94 -23.72 6.21
N THR A 13 20.15 -22.66 6.02
CA THR A 13 20.47 -21.61 5.05
C THR A 13 21.67 -20.79 5.53
N VAL A 14 22.75 -20.76 4.74
CA VAL A 14 23.89 -19.86 4.97
C VAL A 14 23.58 -18.50 4.36
N LEU A 15 23.46 -17.48 5.21
CA LEU A 15 23.21 -16.11 4.76
C LEU A 15 24.53 -15.37 4.55
N GLN A 16 24.57 -14.50 3.54
CA GLN A 16 25.69 -13.61 3.33
C GLN A 16 25.59 -12.41 4.29
N HIS A 17 26.74 -11.79 4.58
CA HIS A 17 26.73 -10.58 5.39
C HIS A 17 25.99 -9.46 4.64
N GLY A 18 25.05 -8.79 5.31
CA GLY A 18 24.19 -7.77 4.70
C GLY A 18 22.92 -8.28 4.02
N THR A 19 22.55 -9.57 4.17
CA THR A 19 21.25 -10.07 3.69
C THR A 19 20.10 -9.30 4.34
N THR A 20 19.18 -8.80 3.50
CA THR A 20 18.04 -8.00 3.95
C THR A 20 17.11 -8.80 4.86
N LEU A 21 16.46 -8.15 5.83
CA LEU A 21 15.54 -8.81 6.78
C LEU A 21 14.48 -9.69 6.10
N ALA A 22 14.00 -9.28 4.92
CA ALA A 22 13.00 -10.01 4.14
C ALA A 22 13.50 -11.37 3.60
N GLU A 23 14.82 -11.50 3.43
CA GLU A 23 15.48 -12.66 2.81
C GLU A 23 16.19 -13.56 3.84
N GLN A 24 16.15 -13.19 5.12
CA GLN A 24 16.73 -13.98 6.21
C GLN A 24 15.85 -15.20 6.52
N ASN A 25 16.00 -16.25 5.70
CA ASN A 25 15.15 -17.44 5.75
C ASN A 25 15.52 -18.41 6.88
N ASN A 26 16.63 -18.23 7.58
CA ASN A 26 16.97 -19.02 8.78
C ASN A 26 16.59 -18.33 10.10
N MET A 27 16.05 -17.11 10.05
CA MET A 27 15.67 -16.31 11.24
C MET A 27 14.15 -16.17 11.37
N VAL A 28 13.67 -16.15 12.62
CA VAL A 28 12.28 -15.84 12.99
C VAL A 28 12.29 -14.57 13.86
N PHE A 29 11.32 -13.68 13.63
CA PHE A 29 11.32 -12.35 14.23
C PHE A 29 10.16 -12.17 15.23
N MET A 30 10.41 -11.42 16.31
CA MET A 30 9.39 -10.99 17.26
C MET A 30 8.24 -10.28 16.52
N GLY A 31 6.99 -10.60 16.86
CA GLY A 31 5.80 -10.04 16.21
C GLY A 31 5.34 -10.78 14.94
N THR A 32 6.03 -11.85 14.53
CA THR A 32 5.58 -12.74 13.45
C THR A 32 4.87 -13.97 14.00
N THR A 33 3.95 -14.55 13.20
CA THR A 33 3.20 -15.75 13.57
C THR A 33 3.60 -16.91 12.67
N VAL A 34 3.77 -18.10 13.25
CA VAL A 34 3.97 -19.34 12.49
C VAL A 34 2.64 -19.74 11.87
N THR A 35 2.54 -19.68 10.54
CA THR A 35 1.31 -20.03 9.82
C THR A 35 1.13 -21.53 9.66
N ARG A 36 2.23 -22.28 9.48
CA ARG A 36 2.23 -23.74 9.30
C ARG A 36 3.54 -24.36 9.79
N GLY A 37 3.46 -25.61 10.29
CA GLY A 37 4.62 -26.42 10.66
C GLY A 37 5.01 -26.31 12.13
N ARG A 38 6.18 -26.87 12.46
CA ARG A 38 6.81 -26.81 13.79
C ARG A 38 8.29 -26.54 13.60
N CYS A 39 8.87 -25.72 14.47
CA CYS A 39 10.31 -25.43 14.45
C CYS A 39 10.86 -25.37 15.87
N GLN A 40 12.17 -25.51 15.98
CA GLN A 40 12.96 -25.16 17.15
C GLN A 40 13.99 -24.13 16.71
N GLY A 41 14.31 -23.19 17.58
CA GLY A 41 15.27 -22.12 17.28
C GLY A 41 16.00 -21.67 18.53
N VAL A 42 17.16 -21.07 18.33
CA VAL A 42 17.93 -20.43 19.39
C VAL A 42 17.55 -18.95 19.45
N VAL A 43 17.31 -18.43 20.65
CA VAL A 43 17.02 -17.00 20.83
C VAL A 43 18.30 -16.21 20.56
N ALA A 44 18.32 -15.46 19.45
CA ALA A 44 19.47 -14.64 19.07
C ALA A 44 19.49 -13.27 19.76
N THR A 45 18.32 -12.65 19.96
CA THR A 45 18.18 -11.31 20.53
C THR A 45 16.90 -11.23 21.38
N THR A 46 16.87 -10.36 22.39
CA THR A 46 15.71 -10.18 23.29
C THR A 46 15.42 -8.71 23.56
N GLY A 47 14.15 -8.37 23.84
CA GLY A 47 13.78 -7.00 24.24
C GLY A 47 14.07 -5.95 23.17
N MET A 48 14.74 -4.86 23.56
CA MET A 48 15.03 -3.72 22.69
C MET A 48 16.09 -4.02 21.61
N ASP A 49 16.88 -5.08 21.79
CA ASP A 49 17.87 -5.54 20.80
C ASP A 49 17.24 -6.38 19.68
N THR A 50 15.92 -6.62 19.73
CA THR A 50 15.19 -7.25 18.62
C THR A 50 14.89 -6.23 17.53
N VAL A 51 14.63 -6.69 16.31
CA VAL A 51 14.16 -5.83 15.20
C VAL A 51 12.91 -5.03 15.59
N MET A 52 12.00 -5.61 16.38
CA MET A 52 10.81 -4.91 16.87
C MET A 52 11.17 -3.83 17.91
N GLY A 53 12.18 -4.09 18.73
CA GLY A 53 12.77 -3.12 19.65
C GLY A 53 13.42 -1.93 18.93
N GLU A 54 14.16 -2.18 17.86
CA GLU A 54 14.72 -1.13 17.00
C GLU A 54 13.64 -0.23 16.40
N ILE A 55 12.53 -0.82 15.91
CA ILE A 55 11.36 -0.07 15.41
C ILE A 55 10.78 0.81 16.52
N ALA A 56 10.65 0.29 17.74
CA ALA A 56 10.13 1.05 18.88
C ALA A 56 11.06 2.20 19.31
N LEU A 57 12.39 2.02 19.23
CA LEU A 57 13.37 3.09 19.48
C LEU A 57 13.22 4.23 18.47
N LEU A 58 13.14 3.89 17.17
CA LEU A 58 12.96 4.88 16.11
C LEU A 58 11.70 5.74 16.31
N MET A 59 10.62 5.14 16.81
CA MET A 59 9.38 5.86 17.14
C MET A 59 9.48 6.77 18.36
N LYS A 60 10.37 6.46 19.32
CA LYS A 60 10.57 7.28 20.53
C LYS A 60 11.49 8.48 20.28
N GLU A 61 12.46 8.34 19.38
CA GLU A 61 13.42 9.40 19.04
C GLU A 61 12.84 10.49 18.11
N THR A 62 11.63 10.29 17.58
CA THR A 62 10.99 11.23 16.66
C THR A 62 10.30 12.36 17.44
N VAL A 63 10.94 13.53 17.47
CA VAL A 63 10.45 14.74 18.14
C VAL A 63 9.31 15.36 17.32
N GLU A 64 8.22 15.76 17.98
CA GLU A 64 7.13 16.50 17.33
C GLU A 64 7.59 17.93 17.00
N SER A 65 7.56 18.27 15.71
CA SER A 65 7.87 19.61 15.20
C SER A 65 6.64 20.52 15.24
N MET A 66 6.88 21.83 15.28
CA MET A 66 5.84 22.85 15.13
C MET A 66 5.24 22.79 13.73
N THR A 67 3.96 23.17 13.60
CA THR A 67 3.33 23.23 12.27
C THR A 67 3.69 24.52 11.52
N PRO A 68 3.62 24.55 10.18
CA PRO A 68 3.98 25.73 9.40
C PRO A 68 3.23 27.02 9.78
N LEU A 69 1.95 26.94 10.14
CA LEU A 69 1.14 28.07 10.60
C LEU A 69 1.56 28.46 12.01
N GLN A 70 1.83 27.51 12.90
CA GLN A 70 2.31 27.83 14.25
C GLN A 70 3.63 28.62 14.19
N GLU A 71 4.57 28.20 13.35
CA GLU A 71 5.81 28.94 13.10
C GLU A 71 5.54 30.35 12.56
N ARG A 72 4.63 30.48 11.58
CA ARG A 72 4.26 31.77 11.01
C ARG A 72 3.54 32.69 12.00
N LEU A 73 2.67 32.14 12.84
CA LEU A 73 1.94 32.88 13.86
C LEU A 73 2.86 33.34 14.99
N ASP A 74 3.82 32.51 15.41
CA ASP A 74 4.83 32.89 16.39
C ASP A 74 5.70 34.04 15.86
N HIS A 75 6.14 33.95 14.61
CA HIS A 75 6.87 35.04 13.96
C HIS A 75 6.02 36.33 13.86
N LEU A 76 4.76 36.21 13.44
CA LEU A 76 3.83 37.34 13.35
C LEU A 76 3.59 37.97 14.72
N GLY A 77 3.41 37.18 15.77
CA GLY A 77 3.27 37.65 17.14
C GLY A 77 4.49 38.45 17.61
N LYS A 78 5.69 37.94 17.36
CA LYS A 78 6.95 38.65 17.67
C LYS A 78 7.05 40.00 16.96
N VAL A 79 6.70 40.04 15.67
CA VAL A 79 6.69 41.30 14.89
C VAL A 79 5.67 42.29 15.45
N LEU A 80 4.45 41.85 15.77
CA LEU A 80 3.41 42.71 16.34
C LEU A 80 3.82 43.28 17.70
N ILE A 81 4.43 42.48 18.58
CA ILE A 81 4.91 42.95 19.88
C ILE A 81 5.95 44.07 19.70
N VAL A 82 6.90 43.90 18.78
CA VAL A 82 7.93 44.92 18.51
C VAL A 82 7.31 46.21 17.97
N ILE A 83 6.39 46.12 17.00
CA ILE A 83 5.68 47.29 16.45
C ILE A 83 4.86 47.98 17.54
N CYS A 84 4.12 47.22 18.34
CA CYS A 84 3.30 47.73 19.41
C CYS A 84 4.12 48.51 20.44
N LEU A 85 5.24 47.94 20.90
CA LEU A 85 6.15 48.61 21.84
C LEU A 85 6.75 49.89 21.25
N ALA A 86 7.13 49.88 19.97
CA ALA A 86 7.65 51.06 19.29
C ALA A 86 6.60 52.19 19.22
N VAL A 87 5.36 51.87 18.80
CA VAL A 87 4.27 52.86 18.73
C VAL A 87 3.91 53.37 20.13
N CYS A 88 3.77 52.49 21.13
CA CYS A 88 3.46 52.90 22.50
C CYS A 88 4.54 53.83 23.08
N THR A 89 5.82 53.52 22.83
CA THR A 89 6.95 54.36 23.26
C THR A 89 6.92 55.72 22.56
N MET A 90 6.68 55.73 21.25
CA MET A 90 6.58 56.96 20.46
C MET A 90 5.45 57.86 20.94
N VAL A 91 4.24 57.31 21.15
CA VAL A 91 3.08 58.05 21.65
C VAL A 91 3.35 58.60 23.04
N ALA A 92 3.89 57.77 23.95
CA ALA A 92 4.21 58.19 25.31
C ALA A 92 5.20 59.37 25.32
N LEU A 93 6.28 59.29 24.54
CA LEU A 93 7.29 60.36 24.43
C LEU A 93 6.71 61.64 23.82
N LEU A 94 5.91 61.53 22.74
CA LEU A 94 5.29 62.68 22.10
C LEU A 94 4.26 63.37 23.01
N GLY A 95 3.47 62.59 23.76
CA GLY A 95 2.52 63.16 24.71
C GLY A 95 3.19 63.86 25.89
N ILE A 96 4.26 63.26 26.45
CA ILE A 96 5.07 63.91 27.49
C ILE A 96 5.69 65.21 26.93
N TYR A 97 6.19 65.19 25.68
CA TYR A 97 6.72 66.38 25.02
C TYR A 97 5.65 67.47 24.80
N ARG A 98 4.39 67.08 24.54
CA ARG A 98 3.24 68.01 24.45
C ARG A 98 2.78 68.57 25.81
N GLY A 99 3.33 68.09 26.93
CA GLY A 99 3.00 68.56 28.27
C GLY A 99 1.96 67.70 29.02
N GLU A 100 1.62 66.51 28.50
CA GLU A 100 0.72 65.59 29.19
C GLU A 100 1.37 64.98 30.44
N LYS A 101 0.54 64.64 31.42
CA LYS A 101 1.03 63.99 32.66
C LYS A 101 1.57 62.60 32.34
N ILE A 102 2.73 62.26 32.90
CA ILE A 102 3.40 60.95 32.71
C ILE A 102 2.44 59.79 33.00
N ILE A 103 1.63 59.88 34.06
CA ILE A 103 0.68 58.82 34.42
C ILE A 103 -0.42 58.63 33.38
N THR A 104 -0.88 59.72 32.74
CA THR A 104 -1.86 59.68 31.64
C THR A 104 -1.25 59.00 30.42
N MET A 105 0.00 59.34 30.08
CA MET A 105 0.70 58.74 28.94
C MET A 105 1.05 57.27 29.16
N PHE A 106 1.34 56.88 30.41
CA PHE A 106 1.53 55.48 30.78
C PHE A 106 0.23 54.69 30.62
N LEU A 107 -0.89 55.19 31.13
CA LEU A 107 -2.21 54.55 30.98
C LEU A 107 -2.62 54.44 29.51
N ALA A 108 -2.41 55.50 28.71
CA ALA A 108 -2.67 55.48 27.27
C ALA A 108 -1.81 54.44 26.53
N GLY A 109 -0.54 54.31 26.89
CA GLY A 109 0.35 53.27 26.35
C GLY A 109 -0.10 51.85 26.68
N VAL A 110 -0.55 51.60 27.92
CA VAL A 110 -1.13 50.30 28.30
C VAL A 110 -2.42 50.01 27.53
N SER A 111 -3.32 50.99 27.41
CA SER A 111 -4.56 50.84 26.63
C SER A 111 -4.29 50.56 25.15
N LEU A 112 -3.30 51.25 24.55
CA LEU A 112 -2.89 51.02 23.17
C LEU A 112 -2.26 49.62 23.00
N ALA A 113 -1.47 49.19 23.97
CA ALA A 113 -0.85 47.87 23.94
C ALA A 113 -1.90 46.74 23.99
N VAL A 114 -2.93 46.89 24.83
CA VAL A 114 -4.05 45.93 24.90
C VAL A 114 -4.84 45.92 23.59
N ALA A 115 -5.19 47.09 23.03
CA ALA A 115 -5.91 47.20 21.76
C ALA A 115 -5.15 46.58 20.57
N ALA A 116 -3.82 46.61 20.58
CA ALA A 116 -3.01 46.03 19.52
C ALA A 116 -2.97 44.49 19.53
N ILE A 117 -3.29 43.83 20.65
CA ILE A 117 -3.22 42.37 20.77
C ILE A 117 -4.42 41.73 20.03
N PRO A 118 -4.18 40.80 19.10
CA PRO A 118 -5.26 40.14 18.37
C PRO A 118 -5.91 39.03 19.21
N GLU A 119 -6.80 39.41 20.14
CA GLU A 119 -7.48 38.49 21.07
C GLU A 119 -8.31 37.40 20.37
N GLY A 120 -8.78 37.66 19.14
CA GLY A 120 -9.55 36.69 18.35
C GLY A 120 -8.71 35.58 17.70
N LEU A 121 -7.37 35.69 17.70
CA LEU A 121 -6.50 34.77 16.99
C LEU A 121 -6.50 33.34 17.58
N PRO A 122 -6.37 33.13 18.91
CA PRO A 122 -6.42 31.79 19.51
C PRO A 122 -7.75 31.07 19.25
N ALA A 123 -8.86 31.82 19.26
CA ALA A 123 -10.19 31.27 19.00
C ALA A 123 -10.30 30.74 17.56
N VAL A 124 -9.84 31.51 16.56
CA VAL A 124 -9.95 31.09 15.15
C VAL A 124 -9.01 29.95 14.80
N VAL A 125 -7.79 29.94 15.35
CA VAL A 125 -6.84 28.84 15.18
C VAL A 125 -7.38 27.52 15.76
N THR A 126 -8.34 27.58 16.67
CA THR A 126 -8.99 26.39 17.24
C THR A 126 -10.28 26.02 16.52
N VAL A 127 -11.19 26.99 16.33
CA VAL A 127 -12.55 26.75 15.81
C VAL A 127 -12.54 26.39 14.33
N VAL A 128 -11.74 27.08 13.50
CA VAL A 128 -11.77 26.85 12.05
C VAL A 128 -11.24 25.45 11.69
N PRO A 129 -10.10 24.98 12.23
CA PRO A 129 -9.68 23.60 12.05
C PRO A 129 -10.71 22.60 12.57
N ALA A 130 -11.31 22.82 13.75
CA ALA A 130 -12.32 21.90 14.30
C ALA A 130 -13.53 21.71 13.37
N LEU A 131 -14.04 22.79 12.76
CA LEU A 131 -15.10 22.70 11.75
C LEU A 131 -14.65 21.93 10.50
N GLY A 132 -13.40 22.12 10.09
CA GLY A 132 -12.78 21.36 9.00
C GLY A 132 -12.67 19.87 9.28
N VAL A 133 -12.20 19.50 10.48
CA VAL A 133 -12.12 18.11 10.95
C VAL A 133 -13.50 17.45 10.90
N GLN A 134 -14.56 18.16 11.28
CA GLN A 134 -15.91 17.62 11.22
C GLN A 134 -16.33 17.28 9.78
N ARG A 135 -15.93 18.07 8.77
CA ARG A 135 -16.19 17.79 7.35
C ARG A 135 -15.34 16.64 6.83
N MET A 136 -14.06 16.61 7.17
CA MET A 136 -13.14 15.52 6.86
C MET A 136 -13.65 14.18 7.41
N SER A 137 -14.08 14.15 8.67
CA SER A 137 -14.60 12.94 9.32
C SER A 137 -15.88 12.42 8.66
N LYS A 138 -16.75 13.30 8.14
CA LYS A 138 -17.91 12.90 7.34
C LYS A 138 -17.55 12.23 6.01
N ARG A 139 -16.31 12.41 5.54
CA ARG A 139 -15.73 11.71 4.39
C ARG A 139 -14.58 10.79 4.81
N ASN A 140 -14.75 10.08 5.93
CA ASN A 140 -13.84 9.00 6.37
C ASN A 140 -12.40 9.42 6.76
N ALA A 141 -12.05 10.71 6.73
CA ALA A 141 -10.76 11.22 7.21
C ALA A 141 -10.86 11.64 8.68
N ILE A 142 -10.42 10.78 9.60
CA ILE A 142 -10.45 11.04 11.04
C ILE A 142 -9.13 11.67 11.48
N ILE A 143 -9.19 12.91 11.95
CA ILE A 143 -8.03 13.64 12.47
C ILE A 143 -7.85 13.34 13.95
N ARG A 144 -6.70 12.79 14.33
CA ARG A 144 -6.32 12.57 15.73
C ARG A 144 -5.65 13.78 16.36
N LYS A 145 -4.90 14.55 15.56
CA LYS A 145 -4.16 15.73 16.01
C LYS A 145 -4.61 16.96 15.22
N LEU A 146 -5.29 17.90 15.86
CA LEU A 146 -5.80 19.12 15.20
C LEU A 146 -4.73 19.92 14.42
N PRO A 147 -3.49 20.07 14.90
CA PRO A 147 -2.45 20.78 14.13
C PRO A 147 -2.14 20.12 12.78
N ALA A 148 -2.41 18.83 12.63
CA ALA A 148 -2.18 18.11 11.38
C ALA A 148 -3.09 18.58 10.23
N VAL A 149 -4.26 19.13 10.53
CA VAL A 149 -5.21 19.64 9.52
C VAL A 149 -4.57 20.69 8.61
N GLU A 150 -3.73 21.53 9.21
CA GLU A 150 -3.09 22.64 8.54
C GLU A 150 -1.86 22.17 7.75
N THR A 151 -1.02 21.34 8.37
CA THR A 151 0.14 20.73 7.70
C THR A 151 -0.28 19.94 6.47
N LEU A 152 -1.41 19.24 6.53
CA LEU A 152 -2.00 18.54 5.40
C LEU A 152 -2.30 19.48 4.21
N GLY A 153 -2.77 20.70 4.47
CA GLY A 153 -3.01 21.70 3.42
C GLY A 153 -1.72 22.17 2.72
N CYS A 154 -0.59 22.11 3.42
CA CYS A 154 0.72 22.46 2.90
C CYS A 154 1.48 21.28 2.27
N THR A 155 0.90 20.09 2.23
CA THR A 155 1.53 18.87 1.68
C THR A 155 2.03 19.09 0.25
N THR A 156 3.30 18.76 0.02
CA THR A 156 3.94 18.80 -1.31
C THR A 156 4.31 17.42 -1.83
N VAL A 157 4.50 16.43 -0.94
CA VAL A 157 4.83 15.05 -1.31
C VAL A 157 3.94 14.08 -0.53
N VAL A 158 3.39 13.09 -1.24
CA VAL A 158 2.63 11.99 -0.61
C VAL A 158 3.39 10.70 -0.87
N CYS A 159 4.05 10.19 0.16
CA CYS A 159 4.64 8.87 0.21
C CYS A 159 3.55 7.85 0.58
N SER A 160 3.35 6.85 -0.28
CA SER A 160 2.35 5.81 -0.05
C SER A 160 2.94 4.42 -0.13
N ASP A 161 2.52 3.55 0.78
CA ASP A 161 2.68 2.11 0.55
C ASP A 161 1.76 1.66 -0.59
N LYS A 162 2.15 0.59 -1.27
CA LYS A 162 1.42 0.00 -2.40
C LYS A 162 0.30 -0.92 -1.89
N THR A 163 0.64 -1.92 -1.09
CA THR A 163 -0.29 -2.97 -0.66
C THR A 163 -1.34 -2.36 0.27
N GLY A 164 -2.63 -2.67 0.06
CA GLY A 164 -3.73 -2.19 0.89
C GLY A 164 -4.14 -0.72 0.68
N THR A 165 -3.21 0.14 0.24
CA THR A 165 -3.45 1.57 0.01
C THR A 165 -3.71 1.90 -1.46
N LEU A 166 -2.75 1.64 -2.34
CA LEU A 166 -2.88 1.89 -3.78
C LEU A 166 -3.59 0.72 -4.49
N THR A 167 -3.45 -0.48 -3.94
CA THR A 167 -4.09 -1.71 -4.43
C THR A 167 -5.20 -2.17 -3.51
N GLN A 168 -6.05 -3.06 -4.02
CA GLN A 168 -7.18 -3.60 -3.25
C GLN A 168 -6.75 -4.60 -2.16
N ASN A 169 -5.51 -5.10 -2.22
CA ASN A 169 -5.04 -6.24 -1.42
C ASN A 169 -5.93 -7.47 -1.63
N GLN A 170 -6.41 -7.65 -2.85
CA GLN A 170 -7.30 -8.74 -3.25
C GLN A 170 -6.79 -9.38 -4.54
N MET A 171 -6.04 -10.47 -4.38
CA MET A 171 -5.47 -11.21 -5.52
C MET A 171 -6.59 -11.61 -6.49
N THR A 172 -6.43 -11.21 -7.75
CA THR A 172 -7.44 -11.39 -8.79
C THR A 172 -6.81 -12.02 -10.02
N VAL A 173 -7.41 -13.09 -10.54
CA VAL A 173 -7.03 -13.63 -11.84
C VAL A 173 -7.45 -12.65 -12.93
N LYS A 174 -6.51 -12.21 -13.78
CA LYS A 174 -6.79 -11.28 -14.89
C LYS A 174 -6.68 -11.95 -16.26
N LYS A 175 -5.81 -12.96 -16.40
CA LYS A 175 -5.59 -13.68 -17.66
C LYS A 175 -5.56 -15.18 -17.43
N VAL A 176 -6.09 -15.93 -18.39
CA VAL A 176 -5.90 -17.38 -18.51
C VAL A 176 -5.49 -17.66 -19.95
N THR A 177 -4.56 -18.57 -20.17
CA THR A 177 -4.13 -18.97 -21.52
C THR A 177 -4.02 -20.47 -21.58
N THR A 178 -4.41 -21.01 -22.73
CA THR A 178 -4.16 -22.39 -23.13
C THR A 178 -3.27 -22.36 -24.36
N ILE A 179 -2.75 -23.50 -24.80
CA ILE A 179 -1.92 -23.52 -26.02
C ILE A 179 -2.64 -22.97 -27.27
N ASN A 180 -3.98 -23.03 -27.30
CA ASN A 180 -4.79 -22.68 -28.46
C ASN A 180 -5.43 -21.29 -28.36
N LYS A 181 -5.70 -20.80 -27.14
CA LYS A 181 -6.54 -19.61 -26.92
C LYS A 181 -6.16 -18.87 -25.63
N ASP A 182 -6.32 -17.55 -25.68
CA ASP A 182 -6.21 -16.65 -24.55
C ASP A 182 -7.60 -16.21 -24.06
N TYR A 183 -7.71 -15.97 -22.76
CA TYR A 183 -8.93 -15.56 -22.08
C TYR A 183 -8.63 -14.42 -21.12
N LEU A 184 -9.47 -13.39 -21.15
CA LEU A 184 -9.47 -12.29 -20.21
C LEU A 184 -10.54 -12.52 -19.15
N VAL A 185 -10.18 -12.23 -17.89
CA VAL A 185 -11.08 -12.41 -16.75
C VAL A 185 -11.50 -11.02 -16.26
N SER A 186 -12.79 -10.73 -16.33
CA SER A 186 -13.35 -9.47 -15.84
C SER A 186 -13.81 -9.57 -14.38
N GLY A 187 -14.12 -8.41 -13.79
CA GLY A 187 -14.42 -8.28 -12.37
C GLY A 187 -13.17 -8.19 -11.51
N GLU A 188 -13.34 -7.77 -10.27
CA GLU A 188 -12.25 -7.51 -9.33
C GLU A 188 -12.58 -8.06 -7.95
N GLY A 189 -11.53 -8.37 -7.19
CA GLY A 189 -11.66 -8.81 -5.82
C GLY A 189 -12.27 -10.20 -5.66
N TYR A 190 -12.82 -10.44 -4.47
CA TYR A 190 -13.38 -11.74 -4.09
C TYR A 190 -14.84 -11.96 -4.48
N LYS A 191 -15.46 -10.98 -5.14
CA LYS A 191 -16.83 -11.13 -5.65
C LYS A 191 -16.83 -12.09 -6.84
N PRO A 192 -17.69 -13.13 -6.86
CA PRO A 192 -17.86 -14.03 -7.99
C PRO A 192 -18.65 -13.37 -9.14
N GLU A 193 -18.46 -12.07 -9.35
CA GLU A 193 -19.10 -11.27 -10.38
C GLU A 193 -18.09 -10.98 -11.49
N GLY A 194 -18.43 -11.33 -12.72
CA GLY A 194 -17.56 -11.17 -13.86
C GLY A 194 -17.86 -12.21 -14.93
N ARG A 195 -17.12 -12.13 -16.02
CA ARG A 195 -17.21 -13.04 -17.17
C ARG A 195 -15.84 -13.34 -17.74
N LEU A 196 -15.71 -14.53 -18.31
CA LEU A 196 -14.61 -14.90 -19.19
C LEU A 196 -14.86 -14.33 -20.58
N CYS A 197 -13.87 -13.64 -21.12
CA CYS A 197 -13.92 -13.00 -22.43
C CYS A 197 -12.78 -13.47 -23.33
N ASP A 198 -13.01 -13.46 -24.64
CA ASP A 198 -11.92 -13.53 -25.62
C ASP A 198 -11.12 -12.21 -25.62
N PRO A 199 -9.94 -12.14 -26.28
CA PRO A 199 -9.18 -10.90 -26.41
C PRO A 199 -9.92 -9.76 -27.12
N ASN A 200 -11.03 -10.06 -27.82
CA ASN A 200 -11.90 -9.08 -28.48
C ASN A 200 -13.09 -8.64 -27.60
N GLY A 201 -13.15 -9.08 -26.33
CA GLY A 201 -14.19 -8.73 -25.37
C GLY A 201 -15.50 -9.52 -25.47
N ARG A 202 -15.59 -10.56 -26.32
CA ARG A 202 -16.77 -11.41 -26.46
C ARG A 202 -16.86 -12.41 -25.31
N LYS A 203 -18.05 -12.56 -24.71
CA LYS A 203 -18.27 -13.55 -23.63
C LYS A 203 -17.99 -14.97 -24.16
N ILE A 204 -17.22 -15.73 -23.40
CA ILE A 204 -16.96 -17.15 -23.65
C ILE A 204 -17.72 -17.95 -22.60
N GLU A 205 -18.46 -18.97 -23.06
CA GLU A 205 -19.02 -20.00 -22.19
C GLU A 205 -17.97 -21.09 -21.97
N ALA A 206 -17.61 -21.35 -20.72
CA ALA A 206 -16.55 -22.29 -20.39
C ALA A 206 -16.83 -23.73 -20.87
N ASP A 207 -18.11 -24.12 -20.95
CA ASP A 207 -18.52 -25.47 -21.39
C ASP A 207 -18.16 -25.80 -22.84
N LYS A 208 -17.96 -24.78 -23.68
CA LYS A 208 -17.57 -24.97 -25.09
C LYS A 208 -16.08 -25.30 -25.25
N ASP A 209 -15.29 -25.16 -24.19
CA ASP A 209 -13.85 -25.40 -24.23
C ASP A 209 -13.41 -26.35 -23.11
N GLN A 210 -13.18 -27.60 -23.48
CA GLN A 210 -12.90 -28.67 -22.52
C GLN A 210 -11.60 -28.43 -21.73
N VAL A 211 -10.61 -27.75 -22.32
CA VAL A 211 -9.33 -27.43 -21.67
C VAL A 211 -9.55 -26.36 -20.60
N LEU A 212 -10.30 -25.31 -20.94
CA LEU A 212 -10.68 -24.27 -20.00
C LEU A 212 -11.49 -24.84 -18.84
N LYS A 213 -12.46 -25.71 -19.12
CA LYS A 213 -13.26 -26.39 -18.09
C LYS A 213 -12.39 -27.19 -17.12
N LEU A 214 -11.36 -27.88 -17.60
CA LEU A 214 -10.40 -28.57 -16.73
C LEU A 214 -9.60 -27.60 -15.86
N ILE A 215 -9.18 -26.44 -16.38
CA ILE A 215 -8.49 -25.42 -15.58
C ILE A 215 -9.42 -24.89 -14.46
N LEU A 216 -10.70 -24.68 -14.75
CA LEU A 216 -11.70 -24.26 -13.75
C LEU A 216 -11.94 -25.35 -12.70
N ASP A 217 -12.06 -26.62 -13.12
CA ASP A 217 -12.18 -27.76 -12.21
C ASP A 217 -10.95 -27.89 -11.29
N ILE A 218 -9.73 -27.68 -11.82
CA ILE A 218 -8.50 -27.64 -11.00
C ILE A 218 -8.54 -26.45 -10.03
N SER A 219 -8.96 -25.28 -10.50
CA SER A 219 -9.04 -24.06 -9.70
C SER A 219 -9.98 -24.21 -8.49
N LEU A 220 -11.07 -24.98 -8.65
CA LEU A 220 -12.04 -25.30 -7.60
C LEU A 220 -11.60 -26.44 -6.68
N ASN A 221 -11.11 -27.55 -7.24
CA ASN A 221 -10.92 -28.81 -6.50
C ASN A 221 -9.48 -29.08 -6.05
N CYS A 222 -8.50 -28.35 -6.60
CA CYS A 222 -7.13 -28.33 -6.10
C CYS A 222 -6.94 -27.04 -5.32
N ASN A 223 -7.67 -26.88 -4.22
CA ASN A 223 -7.80 -25.61 -3.50
C ASN A 223 -8.23 -25.84 -2.05
N ASN A 224 -7.59 -25.15 -1.11
CA ASN A 224 -7.87 -25.23 0.33
C ASN A 224 -8.43 -23.93 0.91
N SER A 225 -8.62 -22.90 0.10
CA SER A 225 -9.27 -21.67 0.54
C SER A 225 -10.79 -21.82 0.53
N THR A 226 -11.46 -20.95 1.29
CA THR A 226 -12.91 -20.78 1.25
C THR A 226 -13.25 -19.31 1.12
N ILE A 227 -14.33 -19.03 0.39
CA ILE A 227 -14.90 -17.69 0.29
C ILE A 227 -16.18 -17.69 1.11
N GLU A 228 -16.21 -16.88 2.16
CA GLU A 228 -17.38 -16.67 3.00
C GLU A 228 -18.07 -15.37 2.57
N LYS A 229 -19.40 -15.38 2.62
CA LYS A 229 -20.22 -14.21 2.32
C LYS A 229 -20.88 -13.75 3.62
N ASP A 230 -20.50 -12.58 4.09
CA ASP A 230 -21.13 -11.91 5.24
C ASP A 230 -21.89 -10.67 4.74
N GLY A 231 -23.21 -10.79 4.65
CA GLY A 231 -24.06 -9.78 4.01
C GLY A 231 -23.67 -9.51 2.55
N ASN A 232 -23.09 -8.33 2.29
CA ASN A 232 -22.62 -7.90 0.98
C ASN A 232 -21.08 -7.95 0.83
N GLU A 233 -20.35 -8.30 1.88
CA GLU A 233 -18.89 -8.43 1.85
C GLU A 233 -18.49 -9.90 1.67
N TYR A 234 -17.41 -10.13 0.92
CA TYR A 234 -16.83 -11.45 0.72
C TYR A 234 -15.49 -11.48 1.45
N SER A 235 -15.36 -12.39 2.41
CA SER A 235 -14.12 -12.64 3.13
C SER A 235 -13.51 -13.97 2.65
N VAL A 236 -12.20 -14.08 2.83
CA VAL A 236 -11.43 -15.25 2.42
C VAL A 236 -10.78 -15.86 3.65
N GLN A 237 -10.93 -17.17 3.79
CA GLN A 237 -10.08 -17.96 4.68
C GLN A 237 -9.14 -18.81 3.81
N GLY A 238 -7.84 -18.73 4.08
CA GLY A 238 -6.80 -19.44 3.33
C GLY A 238 -5.88 -18.50 2.53
N ASP A 239 -5.17 -19.07 1.55
CA ASP A 239 -4.21 -18.31 0.73
C ASP A 239 -4.94 -17.40 -0.29
N PRO A 240 -4.56 -16.11 -0.42
CA PRO A 240 -5.18 -15.19 -1.37
C PRO A 240 -5.07 -15.63 -2.84
N THR A 241 -3.98 -16.30 -3.22
CA THR A 241 -3.78 -16.80 -4.60
C THR A 241 -4.78 -17.92 -4.89
N GLU A 242 -5.00 -18.80 -3.93
CA GLU A 242 -6.00 -19.87 -4.03
C GLU A 242 -7.43 -19.31 -4.05
N ALA A 243 -7.71 -18.30 -3.24
CA ALA A 243 -9.01 -17.64 -3.27
C ALA A 243 -9.31 -16.98 -4.63
N ALA A 244 -8.30 -16.36 -5.26
CA ALA A 244 -8.42 -15.82 -6.61
C ALA A 244 -8.85 -16.91 -7.63
N LEU A 245 -8.35 -18.13 -7.48
CA LEU A 245 -8.71 -19.27 -8.33
C LEU A 245 -10.13 -19.77 -8.06
N LEU A 246 -10.63 -19.72 -6.81
CA LEU A 246 -12.03 -20.03 -6.51
C LEU A 246 -12.97 -19.03 -7.17
N VAL A 247 -12.64 -17.74 -7.12
CA VAL A 247 -13.38 -16.68 -7.82
C VAL A 247 -13.39 -16.93 -9.32
N LEU A 248 -12.23 -17.32 -9.89
CA LEU A 248 -12.13 -17.70 -11.30
C LEU A 248 -13.07 -18.87 -11.64
N ALA A 249 -13.06 -19.94 -10.84
CA ALA A 249 -13.94 -21.09 -11.03
C ALA A 249 -15.43 -20.68 -10.98
N ALA A 250 -15.81 -19.85 -10.01
CA ALA A 250 -17.17 -19.35 -9.88
C ALA A 250 -17.61 -18.50 -11.09
N LYS A 251 -16.73 -17.65 -11.63
CA LYS A 251 -16.98 -16.83 -12.84
C LYS A 251 -17.10 -17.65 -14.12
N GLY A 252 -16.52 -18.84 -14.15
CA GLY A 252 -16.56 -19.73 -15.31
C GLY A 252 -17.94 -20.32 -15.58
N GLU A 253 -18.83 -20.34 -14.58
CA GLU A 253 -20.11 -21.06 -14.57
C GLU A 253 -19.88 -22.60 -14.77
N ASN A 254 -20.65 -23.47 -14.12
CA ASN A 254 -20.59 -24.94 -14.31
C ASN A 254 -19.29 -25.69 -13.90
N SER A 255 -18.43 -25.12 -13.05
CA SER A 255 -17.36 -25.89 -12.38
C SER A 255 -17.97 -26.93 -11.42
N GLN A 256 -17.53 -28.18 -11.49
CA GLN A 256 -18.10 -29.25 -10.67
C GLN A 256 -17.25 -29.49 -9.42
N LYS A 257 -17.88 -29.51 -8.24
CA LYS A 257 -17.22 -29.96 -7.02
C LYS A 257 -17.10 -31.49 -7.08
N LEU A 258 -15.87 -31.99 -7.03
CA LEU A 258 -15.54 -33.40 -7.18
C LEU A 258 -15.18 -34.00 -5.82
N THR A 259 -15.33 -35.31 -5.70
CA THR A 259 -14.89 -36.03 -4.49
C THR A 259 -13.37 -36.14 -4.51
N ILE A 260 -12.72 -35.46 -3.57
CA ILE A 260 -11.28 -35.55 -3.34
C ILE A 260 -11.01 -36.84 -2.56
N LEU A 261 -10.17 -37.71 -3.13
CA LEU A 261 -9.77 -38.99 -2.54
C LEU A 261 -8.44 -38.90 -1.82
N ARG A 262 -7.54 -38.07 -2.33
CA ARG A 262 -6.20 -37.85 -1.79
C ARG A 262 -5.75 -36.44 -2.15
N GLU A 263 -5.08 -35.79 -1.22
CA GLU A 263 -4.46 -34.49 -1.42
C GLU A 263 -2.96 -34.62 -1.18
N ILE A 264 -2.18 -33.98 -2.05
CA ILE A 264 -0.76 -33.74 -1.83
C ILE A 264 -0.61 -32.22 -1.72
N PRO A 265 -0.53 -31.67 -0.50
CA PRO A 265 -0.66 -30.24 -0.26
C PRO A 265 0.48 -29.46 -0.91
N PHE A 266 0.30 -28.14 -1.04
CA PHE A 266 1.39 -27.27 -1.45
C PHE A 266 2.56 -27.38 -0.45
N ASP A 267 3.75 -27.48 -1.01
CA ASP A 267 5.03 -27.49 -0.31
C ASP A 267 6.02 -26.61 -1.09
N SER A 268 6.83 -25.81 -0.40
CA SER A 268 7.74 -24.85 -1.02
C SER A 268 8.92 -25.49 -1.75
N ASP A 269 9.34 -26.70 -1.36
CA ASP A 269 10.33 -27.48 -2.10
C ASP A 269 9.72 -28.03 -3.38
N ARG A 270 8.46 -28.48 -3.32
CA ARG A 270 7.73 -29.01 -4.48
C ARG A 270 7.20 -27.91 -5.40
N LYS A 271 6.87 -26.73 -4.87
CA LYS A 271 6.27 -25.56 -5.56
C LYS A 271 4.97 -25.87 -6.31
N MET A 272 4.22 -26.87 -5.86
CA MET A 272 2.97 -27.33 -6.50
C MET A 272 2.04 -28.01 -5.50
N MET A 273 0.76 -28.04 -5.84
CA MET A 273 -0.30 -28.76 -5.12
C MET A 273 -0.99 -29.72 -6.10
N SER A 274 -1.39 -30.88 -5.59
CA SER A 274 -2.07 -31.90 -6.38
C SER A 274 -3.25 -32.50 -5.61
N THR A 275 -4.37 -32.72 -6.28
CA THR A 275 -5.53 -33.44 -5.71
C THR A 275 -5.99 -34.56 -6.63
N LEU A 276 -6.15 -35.76 -6.08
CA LEU A 276 -6.71 -36.91 -6.78
C LEU A 276 -8.23 -36.91 -6.56
N VAL A 277 -8.97 -36.83 -7.65
CA VAL A 277 -10.44 -36.74 -7.63
C VAL A 277 -11.09 -37.87 -8.41
N LYS A 278 -12.34 -38.17 -8.08
CA LYS A 278 -13.20 -39.08 -8.86
C LYS A 278 -14.22 -38.27 -9.66
N LYS A 279 -14.25 -38.45 -10.98
CA LYS A 279 -15.19 -37.81 -11.91
C LYS A 279 -15.75 -38.84 -12.89
N ASP A 280 -17.07 -39.02 -12.92
CA ASP A 280 -17.76 -39.93 -13.86
C ASP A 280 -17.18 -41.36 -13.93
N GLY A 281 -16.75 -41.88 -12.77
CA GLY A 281 -16.13 -43.21 -12.65
C GLY A 281 -14.64 -43.28 -13.02
N GLN A 282 -14.04 -42.18 -13.48
CA GLN A 282 -12.62 -42.05 -13.75
C GLN A 282 -11.89 -41.36 -12.59
N TYR A 283 -10.60 -41.66 -12.44
CA TYR A 283 -9.72 -41.00 -11.47
C TYR A 283 -8.83 -39.99 -12.19
N LEU A 284 -8.81 -38.75 -11.71
CA LEU A 284 -8.03 -37.66 -12.30
C LEU A 284 -7.14 -37.07 -11.22
N LEU A 285 -5.85 -36.93 -11.51
CA LEU A 285 -4.95 -36.09 -10.73
C LEU A 285 -5.01 -34.67 -11.29
N LEU A 286 -5.38 -33.71 -10.45
CA LEU A 286 -5.47 -32.29 -10.73
C LEU A 286 -4.26 -31.60 -10.12
N VAL A 287 -3.58 -30.73 -10.87
CA VAL A 287 -2.30 -30.14 -10.45
C VAL A 287 -2.26 -28.66 -10.76
N LYS A 288 -1.83 -27.86 -9.78
CA LYS A 288 -1.48 -26.44 -9.95
C LYS A 288 -0.13 -26.13 -9.29
N GLY A 289 0.65 -25.20 -9.84
CA GLY A 289 1.92 -24.81 -9.22
C GLY A 289 2.75 -23.85 -10.04
N ALA A 290 4.02 -23.71 -9.64
CA ALA A 290 5.01 -22.96 -10.40
C ALA A 290 5.16 -23.55 -11.81
N VAL A 291 5.12 -22.67 -12.81
CA VAL A 291 5.08 -23.03 -14.23
C VAL A 291 6.23 -23.97 -14.61
N GLU A 292 7.46 -23.62 -14.26
CA GLU A 292 8.66 -24.44 -14.52
C GLU A 292 8.54 -25.85 -13.94
N ARG A 293 8.01 -25.97 -12.70
CA ARG A 293 7.83 -27.26 -12.05
C ARG A 293 6.82 -28.12 -12.79
N VAL A 294 5.65 -27.56 -13.09
CA VAL A 294 4.55 -28.28 -13.74
C VAL A 294 4.95 -28.69 -15.15
N ILE A 295 5.65 -27.83 -15.90
CA ILE A 295 6.16 -28.14 -17.24
C ILE A 295 7.18 -29.28 -17.20
N ASN A 296 8.10 -29.28 -16.23
CA ASN A 296 9.12 -30.32 -16.12
C ASN A 296 8.53 -31.72 -15.86
N LEU A 297 7.40 -31.78 -15.15
CA LEU A 297 6.67 -33.02 -14.89
C LEU A 297 5.68 -33.41 -16.00
N SER A 298 5.46 -32.51 -16.96
CA SER A 298 4.51 -32.70 -18.07
C SER A 298 5.17 -33.36 -19.28
N THR A 299 4.46 -34.28 -19.93
CA THR A 299 4.91 -34.97 -21.15
C THR A 299 4.00 -34.74 -22.35
N ALA A 300 2.79 -34.22 -22.12
CA ALA A 300 1.81 -33.95 -23.17
C ALA A 300 1.06 -32.64 -22.96
N LEU A 301 0.31 -32.20 -23.98
CA LEU A 301 -0.58 -31.03 -23.93
C LEU A 301 -1.75 -31.20 -24.93
N PRO A 302 -2.90 -30.56 -24.71
CA PRO A 302 -4.04 -30.61 -25.62
C PRO A 302 -3.93 -29.57 -26.76
N LYS A 303 -3.74 -30.02 -28.00
CA LYS A 303 -3.64 -29.17 -29.20
C LYS A 303 -4.73 -29.58 -30.19
N ASN A 304 -5.60 -28.63 -30.59
CA ASN A 304 -6.71 -28.89 -31.52
C ASN A 304 -7.57 -30.12 -31.17
N ASN A 305 -8.05 -30.22 -29.93
CA ASN A 305 -8.84 -31.34 -29.39
C ASN A 305 -8.14 -32.72 -29.41
N ARG A 306 -6.80 -32.76 -29.52
CA ARG A 306 -6.01 -33.99 -29.38
C ARG A 306 -4.88 -33.80 -28.38
N ILE A 307 -4.55 -34.85 -27.63
CA ILE A 307 -3.38 -34.85 -26.75
C ILE A 307 -2.14 -35.14 -27.59
N VAL A 308 -1.18 -34.23 -27.60
CA VAL A 308 0.09 -34.35 -28.34
C VAL A 308 1.28 -34.29 -27.39
N PRO A 309 2.43 -34.90 -27.72
CA PRO A 309 3.64 -34.78 -26.90
C PRO A 309 4.10 -33.34 -26.73
N LEU A 310 4.53 -32.98 -25.52
CA LEU A 310 5.07 -31.66 -25.19
C LEU A 310 6.53 -31.57 -25.66
N ARG A 311 6.74 -31.00 -26.86
CA ARG A 311 8.07 -30.83 -27.45
C ARG A 311 8.74 -29.54 -26.95
N SER A 312 10.03 -29.40 -27.24
CA SER A 312 10.84 -28.27 -26.79
C SER A 312 10.32 -26.91 -27.28
N GLN A 313 9.75 -26.85 -28.48
CA GLN A 313 9.16 -25.61 -29.02
C GLN A 313 7.95 -25.14 -28.19
N GLU A 314 7.02 -26.04 -27.86
CA GLU A 314 5.89 -25.68 -27.01
C GLU A 314 6.34 -25.32 -25.58
N ARG A 315 7.32 -26.01 -25.01
CA ARG A 315 7.90 -25.65 -23.70
C ARG A 315 8.44 -24.23 -23.70
N GLN A 316 9.24 -23.88 -24.71
CA GLN A 316 9.84 -22.56 -24.83
C GLN A 316 8.76 -21.47 -25.00
N LYS A 317 7.70 -21.74 -25.77
CA LYS A 317 6.58 -20.82 -25.91
C LYS A 317 5.87 -20.56 -24.59
N ILE A 318 5.64 -21.59 -23.76
CA ILE A 318 4.97 -21.42 -22.46
C ILE A 318 5.83 -20.58 -21.51
N LEU A 319 7.14 -20.83 -21.47
CA LEU A 319 8.08 -20.05 -20.65
C LEU A 319 8.15 -18.59 -21.13
N GLN A 320 8.12 -18.35 -22.43
CA GLN A 320 8.05 -16.97 -22.97
C GLN A 320 6.77 -16.25 -22.53
N ILE A 321 5.63 -16.92 -22.48
CA ILE A 321 4.37 -16.31 -22.00
C ILE A 321 4.47 -16.02 -20.50
N GLN A 322 5.07 -16.91 -19.71
CA GLN A 322 5.35 -16.65 -18.30
C GLN A 322 6.19 -15.37 -18.12
N ASP A 323 7.27 -15.22 -18.87
CA ASP A 323 8.15 -14.06 -18.78
C ASP A 323 7.42 -12.76 -19.19
N GLN A 324 6.65 -12.80 -20.28
CA GLN A 324 5.82 -11.68 -20.72
C GLN A 324 4.80 -11.26 -19.64
N TRP A 325 4.12 -12.22 -19.02
CA TRP A 325 3.15 -11.92 -17.97
C TRP A 325 3.81 -11.44 -16.69
N ALA A 326 5.01 -11.91 -16.37
CA ALA A 326 5.79 -11.39 -15.26
C ALA A 326 6.18 -9.91 -15.47
N GLU A 327 6.48 -9.50 -16.72
CA GLU A 327 6.69 -8.10 -17.08
C GLU A 327 5.43 -7.24 -16.93
N GLU A 328 4.25 -7.85 -17.01
CA GLU A 328 2.95 -7.22 -16.71
C GLU A 328 2.57 -7.30 -15.21
N ALA A 329 3.52 -7.66 -14.35
CA ALA A 329 3.32 -7.83 -12.91
C ALA A 329 2.29 -8.91 -12.52
N LEU A 330 2.04 -9.87 -13.41
CA LEU A 330 1.21 -11.03 -13.11
C LEU A 330 2.06 -12.13 -12.46
N ARG A 331 1.61 -12.62 -11.31
CA ARG A 331 2.04 -13.91 -10.78
C ARG A 331 1.42 -15.01 -11.63
N VAL A 332 2.25 -15.87 -12.22
CA VAL A 332 1.80 -16.91 -13.16
C VAL A 332 1.79 -18.28 -12.50
N LEU A 333 0.69 -19.01 -12.63
CA LEU A 333 0.55 -20.41 -12.20
C LEU A 333 0.30 -21.32 -13.39
N GLY A 334 0.93 -22.50 -13.39
CA GLY A 334 0.71 -23.56 -14.37
C GLY A 334 -0.31 -24.58 -13.89
N PHE A 335 -1.11 -25.08 -14.83
CA PHE A 335 -2.17 -26.07 -14.60
C PHE A 335 -1.90 -27.31 -15.43
N ALA A 336 -2.06 -28.48 -14.82
CA ALA A 336 -1.96 -29.76 -15.50
C ALA A 336 -2.89 -30.79 -14.89
N TYR A 337 -3.13 -31.86 -15.64
CA TYR A 337 -3.89 -33.01 -15.14
C TYR A 337 -3.32 -34.32 -15.65
N ARG A 338 -3.70 -35.42 -15.01
CA ARG A 338 -3.39 -36.78 -15.48
C ARG A 338 -4.52 -37.75 -15.16
N PRO A 339 -5.01 -38.53 -16.14
CA PRO A 339 -5.87 -39.67 -15.87
C PRO A 339 -5.10 -40.77 -15.13
N ILE A 340 -5.66 -41.26 -14.02
CA ILE A 340 -5.08 -42.29 -13.16
C ILE A 340 -5.89 -43.58 -13.31
N LYS A 341 -5.21 -44.72 -13.43
CA LYS A 341 -5.87 -46.03 -13.45
C LYS A 341 -6.26 -46.42 -12.01
N PRO A 342 -7.34 -47.18 -11.80
CA PRO A 342 -7.77 -47.58 -10.45
C PRO A 342 -6.67 -48.26 -9.60
N GLY A 343 -5.79 -49.04 -10.22
CA GLY A 343 -4.67 -49.70 -9.52
C GLY A 343 -3.52 -48.78 -9.13
N ASP A 344 -3.44 -47.57 -9.69
CA ASP A 344 -2.33 -46.62 -9.49
C ASP A 344 -2.62 -45.61 -8.37
N ILE A 345 -3.83 -45.61 -7.79
CA ILE A 345 -4.30 -44.63 -6.78
C ILE A 345 -3.37 -44.54 -5.56
N ASN A 346 -2.81 -45.69 -5.14
CA ASN A 346 -1.99 -45.81 -3.93
C ASN A 346 -0.47 -45.68 -4.22
N LYS A 347 -0.09 -45.25 -5.42
CA LYS A 347 1.33 -45.03 -5.74
C LYS A 347 1.94 -43.90 -4.90
N PRO A 348 3.28 -43.87 -4.77
CA PRO A 348 4.00 -42.73 -4.19
C PRO A 348 3.67 -41.42 -4.91
N ASP A 349 3.78 -40.30 -4.20
CA ASP A 349 3.43 -38.97 -4.71
C ASP A 349 4.21 -38.64 -6.00
N GLU A 350 5.51 -38.93 -6.02
CA GLU A 350 6.41 -38.68 -7.15
C GLU A 350 5.97 -39.42 -8.43
N GLU A 351 5.47 -40.65 -8.28
CA GLU A 351 4.97 -41.44 -9.40
C GLU A 351 3.64 -40.92 -9.91
N LEU A 352 2.74 -40.51 -9.01
CA LEU A 352 1.46 -39.90 -9.37
C LEU A 352 1.67 -38.59 -10.14
N GLU A 353 2.60 -37.76 -9.69
CA GLU A 353 2.88 -36.42 -10.22
C GLU A 353 3.74 -36.40 -11.50
N SER A 354 4.12 -37.56 -12.02
CA SER A 354 4.84 -37.69 -13.30
C SER A 354 3.90 -37.74 -14.51
N ASN A 355 4.43 -37.56 -15.73
CA ASN A 355 3.69 -37.75 -16.99
C ASN A 355 2.40 -36.93 -17.09
N LEU A 356 2.45 -35.69 -16.64
CA LEU A 356 1.29 -34.79 -16.64
C LEU A 356 0.95 -34.31 -18.05
N THR A 357 -0.31 -33.95 -18.26
CA THR A 357 -0.78 -33.21 -19.43
C THR A 357 -0.94 -31.74 -19.06
N PHE A 358 -0.06 -30.89 -19.58
CA PHE A 358 -0.08 -29.45 -19.34
C PHE A 358 -1.27 -28.80 -20.05
N LEU A 359 -2.07 -28.01 -19.33
CA LEU A 359 -3.29 -27.40 -19.84
C LEU A 359 -3.11 -25.93 -20.22
N GLY A 360 -2.45 -25.16 -19.36
CA GLY A 360 -2.41 -23.71 -19.51
C GLY A 360 -1.83 -22.97 -18.30
N LEU A 361 -1.92 -21.64 -18.35
CA LEU A 361 -1.47 -20.72 -17.32
C LEU A 361 -2.61 -19.83 -16.84
N ALA A 362 -2.54 -19.37 -15.59
CA ALA A 362 -3.34 -18.25 -15.08
C ALA A 362 -2.43 -17.15 -14.53
N GLY A 363 -2.69 -15.92 -14.92
CA GLY A 363 -2.01 -14.71 -14.46
C GLY A 363 -2.83 -13.98 -13.41
N ILE A 364 -2.24 -13.77 -12.24
CA ILE A 364 -2.88 -13.26 -11.04
C ILE A 364 -2.15 -11.99 -10.61
N LYS A 365 -2.87 -10.89 -10.37
CA LYS A 365 -2.29 -9.68 -9.77
C LYS A 365 -3.18 -9.15 -8.66
N ASP A 366 -2.59 -8.37 -7.77
CA ASP A 366 -3.32 -7.47 -6.88
C ASP A 366 -3.65 -6.19 -7.66
N PRO A 367 -4.91 -5.96 -8.06
CA PRO A 367 -5.25 -4.83 -8.90
C PRO A 367 -5.18 -3.49 -8.13
N PRO A 368 -4.79 -2.39 -8.81
CA PRO A 368 -4.94 -1.06 -8.25
C PRO A 368 -6.42 -0.74 -8.00
N ARG A 369 -6.72 0.13 -7.03
CA ARG A 369 -8.09 0.62 -6.84
C ARG A 369 -8.44 1.57 -8.01
N PRO A 370 -9.64 1.47 -8.62
CA PRO A 370 -10.03 2.28 -9.78
C PRO A 370 -9.87 3.79 -9.56
N GLU A 371 -10.24 4.27 -8.38
CA GLU A 371 -10.22 5.68 -7.99
C GLU A 371 -8.82 6.27 -7.76
N VAL A 372 -7.81 5.41 -7.53
CA VAL A 372 -6.44 5.87 -7.23
C VAL A 372 -5.82 6.56 -8.42
N LYS A 373 -6.10 6.10 -9.64
CA LYS A 373 -5.55 6.70 -10.87
C LYS A 373 -5.99 8.16 -11.03
N ASP A 374 -7.29 8.42 -10.85
CA ASP A 374 -7.84 9.77 -10.91
C ASP A 374 -7.29 10.64 -9.78
N SER A 375 -7.16 10.07 -8.58
CA SER A 375 -6.59 10.74 -7.40
C SER A 375 -5.11 11.12 -7.59
N VAL A 376 -4.32 10.27 -8.24
CA VAL A 376 -2.92 10.55 -8.59
C VAL A 376 -2.82 11.69 -9.60
N SER A 377 -3.70 11.70 -10.61
CA SER A 377 -3.80 12.79 -11.58
C SER A 377 -4.15 14.12 -10.91
N GLU A 378 -5.13 14.11 -10.00
CA GLU A 378 -5.51 15.30 -9.21
C GLU A 378 -4.38 15.78 -8.31
N CYS A 379 -3.66 14.87 -7.65
CA CYS A 379 -2.44 15.13 -6.88
C CYS A 379 -1.42 15.92 -7.71
N LEU A 380 -1.09 15.40 -8.90
CA LEU A 380 -0.12 16.02 -9.81
C LEU A 380 -0.62 17.40 -10.30
N GLY A 381 -1.91 17.52 -10.64
CA GLY A 381 -2.53 18.79 -11.01
C GLY A 381 -2.50 19.83 -9.88
N ALA A 382 -2.55 19.38 -8.62
CA ALA A 382 -2.46 20.20 -7.41
C ALA A 382 -1.02 20.53 -6.98
N GLY A 383 -0.01 20.10 -7.75
CA GLY A 383 1.41 20.30 -7.48
C GLY A 383 1.98 19.36 -6.41
N ILE A 384 1.30 18.27 -6.09
CA ILE A 384 1.70 17.27 -5.09
C ILE A 384 2.41 16.12 -5.82
N ILE A 385 3.55 15.68 -5.28
CA ILE A 385 4.36 14.63 -5.87
C ILE A 385 4.02 13.30 -5.18
N PRO A 386 3.34 12.36 -5.86
CA PRO A 386 3.12 11.02 -5.32
C PRO A 386 4.39 10.19 -5.42
N VAL A 387 4.73 9.47 -4.35
CA VAL A 387 5.89 8.57 -4.27
C VAL A 387 5.41 7.22 -3.75
N MET A 388 5.68 6.14 -4.48
CA MET A 388 5.39 4.77 -4.05
C MET A 388 6.59 4.19 -3.32
N ILE A 389 6.38 3.67 -2.10
CA ILE A 389 7.43 3.05 -1.28
C ILE A 389 6.95 1.66 -0.82
N THR A 390 7.46 0.59 -1.41
CA THR A 390 6.95 -0.77 -1.20
C THR A 390 8.03 -1.83 -0.96
N GLY A 391 7.65 -2.89 -0.24
CA GLY A 391 8.46 -4.10 -0.07
C GLY A 391 8.47 -5.04 -1.29
N ASP A 392 7.60 -4.76 -2.27
CA ASP A 392 7.40 -5.59 -3.46
C ASP A 392 8.61 -5.71 -4.39
N TYR A 393 8.52 -6.65 -5.34
CA TYR A 393 9.53 -6.76 -6.40
C TYR A 393 9.54 -5.52 -7.32
N PRO A 394 10.73 -5.08 -7.78
CA PRO A 394 10.86 -3.87 -8.60
C PRO A 394 10.02 -3.87 -9.87
N VAL A 395 9.87 -5.02 -10.54
CA VAL A 395 9.06 -5.14 -11.77
C VAL A 395 7.59 -4.86 -11.47
N THR A 396 7.04 -5.47 -10.42
CA THR A 396 5.67 -5.26 -9.96
C THR A 396 5.41 -3.80 -9.59
N ALA A 397 6.30 -3.22 -8.78
CA ALA A 397 6.18 -1.83 -8.35
C ALA A 397 6.18 -0.86 -9.56
N ARG A 398 7.06 -1.08 -10.54
CA ARG A 398 7.13 -0.28 -11.77
C ARG A 398 5.82 -0.29 -12.56
N VAL A 399 5.28 -1.48 -12.79
CA VAL A 399 4.07 -1.66 -13.61
C VAL A 399 2.89 -0.99 -12.94
N ILE A 400 2.69 -1.22 -11.63
CA ILE A 400 1.59 -0.60 -10.87
C ILE A 400 1.77 0.92 -10.83
N ALA A 401 2.98 1.43 -10.61
CA ALA A 401 3.24 2.87 -10.62
C ALA A 401 2.95 3.52 -11.98
N SER A 402 3.28 2.83 -13.08
CA SER A 402 2.97 3.29 -14.43
C SER A 402 1.48 3.22 -14.74
N GLU A 403 0.76 2.17 -14.30
CA GLU A 403 -0.68 1.99 -14.48
C GLU A 403 -1.48 3.11 -13.76
N LEU A 404 -0.99 3.51 -12.58
CA LEU A 404 -1.56 4.58 -11.75
C LEU A 404 -1.12 6.00 -12.16
N GLY A 405 -0.10 6.14 -13.01
CA GLY A 405 0.45 7.43 -13.42
C GLY A 405 1.34 8.12 -12.38
N ILE A 406 1.88 7.37 -11.41
CA ILE A 406 2.78 7.89 -10.36
C ILE A 406 4.14 8.30 -10.97
N SER A 407 4.67 7.45 -11.85
CA SER A 407 5.92 7.70 -12.57
C SER A 407 5.75 7.37 -14.05
N SER A 408 6.29 8.24 -14.91
CA SER A 408 6.43 8.01 -16.35
C SER A 408 7.78 7.42 -16.73
N THR A 409 8.71 7.35 -15.77
CA THR A 409 10.04 6.79 -15.98
C THR A 409 10.03 5.28 -15.68
N SER A 410 10.96 4.55 -16.30
CA SER A 410 11.20 3.13 -15.96
C SER A 410 12.04 2.95 -14.70
N GLY A 411 12.45 4.06 -14.06
CA GLY A 411 13.31 4.07 -12.88
C GLY A 411 12.60 3.50 -11.66
N VAL A 412 13.22 2.49 -11.04
CA VAL A 412 12.84 1.99 -9.72
C VAL A 412 14.10 1.90 -8.90
N VAL A 413 14.09 2.55 -7.74
CA VAL A 413 15.20 2.49 -6.78
C VAL A 413 15.01 1.29 -5.87
N LYS A 414 16.01 0.42 -5.79
CA LYS A 414 15.96 -0.74 -4.90
C LYS A 414 16.45 -0.37 -3.50
N GLY A 415 15.93 -1.03 -2.47
CA GLY A 415 16.38 -0.82 -1.08
C GLY A 415 17.91 -0.90 -0.91
N SER A 416 18.56 -1.88 -1.54
CA SER A 416 20.03 -2.03 -1.49
C SER A 416 20.81 -0.88 -2.16
N GLU A 417 20.18 -0.15 -3.09
CA GLU A 417 20.77 1.03 -3.72
C GLU A 417 20.69 2.25 -2.79
N ILE A 418 19.62 2.36 -1.98
CA ILE A 418 19.43 3.45 -1.02
C ILE A 418 20.59 3.49 -0.03
N ASP A 419 21.02 2.34 0.50
CA ASP A 419 22.09 2.25 1.49
C ASP A 419 23.42 2.89 1.04
N ASN A 420 23.68 2.86 -0.26
CA ASN A 420 24.91 3.39 -0.86
C ASN A 420 24.74 4.80 -1.47
N MET A 421 23.52 5.34 -1.48
CA MET A 421 23.24 6.67 -2.02
C MET A 421 23.53 7.76 -0.99
N SER A 422 23.98 8.92 -1.48
CA SER A 422 23.97 10.15 -0.68
C SER A 422 22.56 10.74 -0.62
N ASP A 423 22.27 11.50 0.43
CA ASP A 423 20.94 12.11 0.62
C ASP A 423 20.56 13.07 -0.52
N LYS A 424 21.56 13.71 -1.16
CA LYS A 424 21.31 14.56 -2.35
C LYS A 424 20.80 13.73 -3.52
N VAL A 425 21.45 12.60 -3.82
CA VAL A 425 21.04 11.71 -4.92
C VAL A 425 19.69 11.06 -4.61
N LEU A 426 19.47 10.66 -3.36
CA LEU A 426 18.20 10.09 -2.92
C LEU A 426 17.02 11.07 -3.11
N TYR A 427 17.23 12.36 -2.80
CA TYR A 427 16.24 13.40 -3.04
C TYR A 427 15.91 13.55 -4.53
N GLU A 428 16.92 13.65 -5.41
CA GLU A 428 16.72 13.79 -6.85
C GLU A 428 15.93 12.60 -7.42
N ARG A 429 16.30 11.38 -7.01
CA ARG A 429 15.61 10.13 -7.38
C ARG A 429 14.19 10.03 -6.85
N ALA A 430 13.93 10.54 -5.63
CA ALA A 430 12.58 10.55 -5.07
C ALA A 430 11.62 11.41 -5.90
N LEU A 431 12.12 12.49 -6.52
CA LEU A 431 11.31 13.37 -7.37
C LEU A 431 11.19 12.88 -8.82
N SER A 432 12.25 12.26 -9.36
CA SER A 432 12.28 11.77 -10.74
C SER A 432 11.61 10.39 -10.88
N ASP A 433 12.09 9.40 -10.13
CA ASP A 433 11.76 7.99 -10.32
C ASP A 433 10.49 7.63 -9.55
N ARG A 434 10.32 8.22 -8.36
CA ARG A 434 9.11 8.15 -7.50
C ARG A 434 8.69 6.75 -7.05
N VAL A 435 9.47 5.72 -7.37
CA VAL A 435 9.15 4.32 -7.05
C VAL A 435 10.34 3.69 -6.34
N PHE A 436 10.09 3.24 -5.11
CA PHE A 436 11.06 2.52 -4.29
C PHE A 436 10.54 1.12 -4.00
N ALA A 437 11.36 0.10 -4.28
CA ALA A 437 11.01 -1.31 -4.13
C ALA A 437 12.01 -2.04 -3.23
N ARG A 438 11.61 -3.17 -2.64
CA ARG A 438 12.44 -3.94 -1.69
C ARG A 438 12.97 -3.10 -0.52
N VAL A 439 12.17 -2.15 -0.04
CA VAL A 439 12.57 -1.23 1.03
C VAL A 439 12.36 -1.81 2.43
N THR A 440 13.24 -1.43 3.36
CA THR A 440 13.13 -1.71 4.80
C THR A 440 12.41 -0.58 5.55
N PRO A 441 11.92 -0.78 6.79
CA PRO A 441 11.39 0.29 7.63
C PRO A 441 12.34 1.51 7.75
N GLN A 442 13.63 1.24 7.88
CA GLN A 442 14.69 2.24 7.99
C GLN A 442 14.81 3.06 6.69
N HIS A 443 14.69 2.40 5.52
CA HIS A 443 14.65 3.08 4.23
C HIS A 443 13.44 3.99 4.11
N LYS A 444 12.25 3.55 4.51
CA LYS A 444 11.02 4.37 4.48
C LYS A 444 11.21 5.66 5.28
N ASN A 445 11.71 5.54 6.51
CA ASN A 445 12.00 6.70 7.39
C ASN A 445 13.08 7.62 6.79
N ARG A 446 14.15 7.06 6.20
CA ARG A 446 15.21 7.85 5.57
C ARG A 446 14.70 8.67 4.39
N ILE A 447 13.85 8.08 3.54
CA ILE A 447 13.23 8.80 2.40
C ILE A 447 12.42 9.99 2.90
N VAL A 448 11.59 9.80 3.92
CA VAL A 448 10.80 10.88 4.56
C VAL A 448 11.70 12.00 5.07
N LYS A 449 12.74 11.66 5.85
CA LYS A 449 13.68 12.66 6.40
C LYS A 449 14.44 13.45 5.33
N VAL A 450 14.85 12.78 4.25
CA VAL A 450 15.57 13.45 3.14
C VAL A 450 14.67 14.43 2.40
N LEU A 451 13.40 14.10 2.21
CA LEU A 451 12.40 15.00 1.62
C LEU A 451 12.14 16.20 2.55
N GLN A 452 11.93 15.96 3.85
CA GLN A 452 11.76 17.02 4.86
C GLN A 452 12.96 17.96 4.93
N ALA A 453 14.19 17.43 4.91
CA ALA A 453 15.43 18.22 4.91
C ALA A 453 15.58 19.13 3.67
N LYS A 454 14.77 18.92 2.63
CA LYS A 454 14.69 19.74 1.42
C LYS A 454 13.39 20.56 1.37
N ASN A 455 12.85 20.90 2.54
CA ASN A 455 11.66 21.74 2.73
C ASN A 455 10.40 21.21 2.01
N GLN A 456 10.31 19.90 1.83
CA GLN A 456 9.05 19.27 1.42
C GLN A 456 8.19 19.02 2.64
N VAL A 457 6.88 19.20 2.51
CA VAL A 457 5.91 18.76 3.51
C VAL A 457 5.41 17.39 3.10
N VAL A 458 5.83 16.38 3.86
CA VAL A 458 5.69 14.97 3.53
C VAL A 458 4.52 14.35 4.28
N ALA A 459 3.54 13.85 3.52
CA ALA A 459 2.54 12.93 4.01
C ALA A 459 3.01 11.49 3.78
N MET A 460 2.93 10.63 4.80
CA MET A 460 3.26 9.20 4.69
C MET A 460 2.05 8.36 5.06
N THR A 461 1.61 7.48 4.16
CA THR A 461 0.58 6.47 4.45
C THR A 461 1.21 5.15 4.87
N GLY A 462 0.54 4.43 5.77
CA GLY A 462 0.96 3.09 6.15
C GLY A 462 -0.17 2.26 6.74
N ASP A 463 -0.07 0.95 6.58
CA ASP A 463 -0.95 -0.05 7.18
C ASP A 463 -0.17 -1.01 8.09
N GLY A 464 1.10 -1.29 7.79
CA GLY A 464 1.93 -2.22 8.54
C GLY A 464 2.67 -1.59 9.72
N ILE A 465 3.08 -2.44 10.68
CA ILE A 465 4.00 -2.07 11.78
C ILE A 465 5.32 -1.49 11.23
N ASN A 466 5.73 -1.97 10.05
CA ASN A 466 6.94 -1.54 9.35
C ASN A 466 6.89 -0.08 8.91
N ASP A 467 5.69 0.50 8.81
CA ASP A 467 5.48 1.89 8.40
C ASP A 467 5.42 2.85 9.58
N ALA A 468 5.17 2.33 10.78
CA ALA A 468 4.96 3.15 11.97
C ALA A 468 6.10 4.16 12.22
N PRO A 469 7.39 3.84 12.05
CA PRO A 469 8.46 4.83 12.17
C PRO A 469 8.35 5.96 11.13
N ALA A 470 8.10 5.62 9.86
CA ALA A 470 7.99 6.58 8.77
C ALA A 470 6.73 7.45 8.92
N VAL A 471 5.60 6.83 9.27
CA VAL A 471 4.32 7.50 9.58
C VAL A 471 4.47 8.46 10.75
N LYS A 472 5.18 8.07 11.82
CA LYS A 472 5.43 8.95 12.97
C LYS A 472 6.38 10.11 12.63
N SER A 473 7.38 9.87 11.78
CA SER A 473 8.38 10.87 11.38
C SER A 473 7.87 11.90 10.37
N ALA A 474 6.88 11.53 9.57
CA ALA A 474 6.33 12.38 8.53
C ALA A 474 5.60 13.59 9.14
N ASP A 475 5.57 14.70 8.38
CA ASP A 475 4.85 15.90 8.80
C ASP A 475 3.37 15.58 8.99
N ILE A 476 2.82 14.72 8.11
CA ILE A 476 1.53 14.04 8.28
C ILE A 476 1.70 12.52 8.19
N GLY A 477 1.50 11.84 9.31
CA GLY A 477 1.30 10.40 9.35
C GLY A 477 -0.15 10.04 9.07
N ILE A 478 -0.41 9.14 8.11
CA ILE A 478 -1.74 8.66 7.75
C ILE A 478 -1.77 7.14 7.94
N ALA A 479 -2.73 6.64 8.70
CA ALA A 479 -2.94 5.20 8.89
C ALA A 479 -4.22 4.72 8.21
N MET A 480 -4.19 3.47 7.75
CA MET A 480 -5.38 2.77 7.25
C MET A 480 -6.25 2.31 8.43
N GLY A 481 -7.55 2.57 8.36
CA GLY A 481 -8.49 2.35 9.45
C GLY A 481 -9.00 0.92 9.56
N ARG A 482 -9.09 0.17 8.45
CA ARG A 482 -9.50 -1.25 8.47
C ARG A 482 -8.28 -2.16 8.48
N THR A 483 -7.39 -1.99 7.50
CA THR A 483 -6.20 -2.83 7.29
C THR A 483 -5.02 -2.45 8.19
N GLY A 484 -4.96 -1.20 8.67
CA GLY A 484 -3.80 -0.73 9.43
C GLY A 484 -3.70 -1.32 10.83
N THR A 485 -2.48 -1.63 11.26
CA THR A 485 -2.22 -2.15 12.62
C THR A 485 -2.43 -1.07 13.69
N GLU A 486 -2.72 -1.48 14.93
CA GLU A 486 -2.87 -0.53 16.04
C GLU A 486 -1.64 0.36 16.23
N VAL A 487 -0.43 -0.20 16.07
CA VAL A 487 0.84 0.54 16.16
C VAL A 487 0.89 1.67 15.13
N THR A 488 0.48 1.39 13.88
CA THR A 488 0.48 2.40 12.81
C THR A 488 -0.59 3.47 13.05
N ARG A 489 -1.77 3.08 13.57
CA ARG A 489 -2.82 4.04 13.93
C ARG A 489 -2.38 4.96 15.07
N GLU A 490 -1.71 4.44 16.10
CA GLU A 490 -1.14 5.25 17.20
C GLU A 490 -0.02 6.17 16.75
N ALA A 491 0.76 5.75 15.74
CA ALA A 491 1.79 6.59 15.14
C ALA A 491 1.24 7.76 14.32
N SER A 492 0.03 7.63 13.76
CA SER A 492 -0.50 8.56 12.78
C SER A 492 -1.19 9.79 13.37
N ALA A 493 -1.22 10.87 12.59
CA ALA A 493 -1.97 12.08 12.90
C ALA A 493 -3.38 12.05 12.29
N MET A 494 -3.59 11.22 11.26
CA MET A 494 -4.85 10.98 10.57
C MET A 494 -5.09 9.47 10.39
N VAL A 495 -6.35 9.05 10.43
CA VAL A 495 -6.78 7.68 10.12
C VAL A 495 -7.85 7.72 9.02
N LEU A 496 -7.72 6.90 7.99
CA LEU A 496 -8.70 6.76 6.91
C LEU A 496 -9.62 5.57 7.19
N SER A 497 -10.88 5.79 7.58
CA SER A 497 -11.79 4.69 7.96
C SER A 497 -12.24 3.81 6.79
N ASP A 498 -12.01 4.25 5.55
CA ASP A 498 -12.36 3.56 4.31
C ASP A 498 -11.16 2.99 3.56
N ASP A 499 -9.94 3.16 4.08
CA ASP A 499 -8.71 2.65 3.47
C ASP A 499 -8.51 3.18 2.03
N ASN A 500 -8.94 4.41 1.75
CA ASN A 500 -8.94 4.96 0.40
C ASN A 500 -7.96 6.13 0.21
N PHE A 501 -7.04 5.98 -0.74
CA PHE A 501 -6.12 7.06 -1.14
C PHE A 501 -6.83 8.34 -1.61
N ALA A 502 -8.00 8.22 -2.26
CA ALA A 502 -8.79 9.38 -2.71
C ALA A 502 -9.20 10.30 -1.55
N THR A 503 -9.42 9.73 -0.37
CA THR A 503 -9.78 10.46 0.85
C THR A 503 -8.65 11.41 1.29
N ILE A 504 -7.38 11.07 1.01
CA ILE A 504 -6.23 11.93 1.28
C ILE A 504 -6.33 13.21 0.45
N ILE A 505 -6.67 13.09 -0.82
CA ILE A 505 -6.78 14.24 -1.74
C ILE A 505 -7.87 15.20 -1.28
N TYR A 506 -9.02 14.66 -0.91
CA TYR A 506 -10.11 15.45 -0.33
C TYR A 506 -9.67 16.15 0.97
N ALA A 507 -8.93 15.45 1.83
CA ALA A 507 -8.46 16.03 3.07
C ALA A 507 -7.41 17.13 2.83
N VAL A 508 -6.52 16.99 1.84
CA VAL A 508 -5.61 18.07 1.42
C VAL A 508 -6.38 19.29 0.93
N TYR A 509 -7.45 19.09 0.13
CA TYR A 509 -8.32 20.18 -0.30
C TYR A 509 -8.93 20.94 0.88
N GLU A 510 -9.52 20.24 1.86
CA GLU A 510 -10.08 20.87 3.06
C GLU A 510 -8.99 21.56 3.90
N GLY A 511 -7.80 20.96 4.02
CA GLY A 511 -6.64 21.56 4.70
C GLY A 511 -6.23 22.90 4.06
N ARG A 512 -6.15 22.96 2.72
CA ARG A 512 -5.88 24.20 1.97
C ARG A 512 -6.96 25.24 2.20
N ALA A 513 -8.24 24.84 2.17
CA ALA A 513 -9.36 25.74 2.42
C ALA A 513 -9.32 26.34 3.84
N ILE A 514 -8.98 25.53 4.85
CA ILE A 514 -8.81 25.97 6.24
C ILE A 514 -7.67 26.97 6.35
N TYR A 515 -6.52 26.67 5.75
CA TYR A 515 -5.36 27.57 5.73
C TYR A 515 -5.72 28.95 5.14
N ASP A 516 -6.39 28.95 3.99
CA ASP A 516 -6.83 30.18 3.33
C ASP A 516 -7.83 30.98 4.17
N ASN A 517 -8.76 30.30 4.85
CA ASN A 517 -9.73 30.95 5.73
C ASN A 517 -9.07 31.57 6.96
N ILE A 518 -8.10 30.88 7.57
CA ILE A 518 -7.31 31.43 8.67
C ILE A 518 -6.55 32.67 8.20
N ARG A 519 -5.91 32.62 7.02
CA ARG A 519 -5.18 33.77 6.46
C ARG A 519 -6.09 34.96 6.18
N LYS A 520 -7.29 34.74 5.64
CA LYS A 520 -8.29 35.80 5.42
C LYS A 520 -8.71 36.44 6.74
N PHE A 521 -8.93 35.63 7.77
CA PHE A 521 -9.33 36.12 9.09
C PHE A 521 -8.22 36.92 9.77
N ILE A 522 -6.96 36.46 9.70
CA ILE A 522 -5.81 37.20 10.22
C ILE A 522 -5.71 38.58 9.57
N ARG A 523 -5.88 38.67 8.24
CA ARG A 523 -5.89 39.95 7.53
C ARG A 523 -7.02 40.88 7.99
N TYR A 524 -8.21 40.32 8.23
CA TYR A 524 -9.33 41.06 8.78
C TYR A 524 -9.03 41.63 10.18
N LEU A 525 -8.57 40.77 11.11
CA LEU A 525 -8.19 41.20 12.47
C LEU A 525 -7.10 42.28 12.46
N LEU A 526 -6.04 42.07 11.68
CA LEU A 526 -4.97 43.06 11.59
C LEU A 526 -5.45 44.39 11.01
N GLY A 527 -6.37 44.35 10.04
CA GLY A 527 -7.01 45.56 9.51
C GLY A 527 -7.79 46.33 10.59
N CYS A 528 -8.55 45.64 11.42
CA CYS A 528 -9.27 46.24 12.55
C CYS A 528 -8.31 46.85 13.58
N ASN A 529 -7.31 46.08 14.04
CA ASN A 529 -6.35 46.55 15.04
C ASN A 529 -5.55 47.77 14.53
N ILE A 530 -5.17 47.80 13.25
CA ILE A 530 -4.52 48.98 12.66
C ILE A 530 -5.45 50.19 12.69
N GLY A 531 -6.74 50.02 12.37
CA GLY A 531 -7.74 51.07 12.45
C GLY A 531 -7.89 51.64 13.86
N GLU A 532 -7.96 50.77 14.87
CA GLU A 532 -8.06 51.18 16.29
C GLU A 532 -6.82 51.95 16.74
N VAL A 533 -5.62 51.47 16.39
CA VAL A 533 -4.35 52.16 16.68
C VAL A 533 -4.30 53.53 16.00
N LEU A 534 -4.75 53.65 14.75
CA LEU A 534 -4.77 54.93 14.02
C LEU A 534 -5.78 55.93 14.58
N VAL A 535 -6.90 55.49 15.17
CA VAL A 535 -7.86 56.37 15.84
C VAL A 535 -7.30 56.90 17.17
N MET A 536 -6.43 56.14 17.83
CA MET A 536 -5.79 56.51 19.09
C MET A 536 -4.54 57.40 18.93
N LEU A 537 -3.91 57.38 17.75
CA LEU A 537 -2.80 58.26 17.35
C LEU A 537 -3.31 59.65 16.95
#